data_AF-A0AAP8KJB2-F1
#
_entry.id   AF-A0AAP8KJB2-F1
#
_cell.length_a   1.000
_cell.length_b   1.000
_cell.length_c   1.000
_cell.angle_alpha   90.00
_cell.angle_beta   90.00
_cell.angle_gamma   90.00
#
_symmetry.space_group_name_H-M   'P 1'
#
loop_
_entity.id
_entity.type
_entity.pdbx_description
1 polymer ?
#
loop_
_entity_poly.entity_id
_entity_poly.type
_entity_poly.pdbx_seq_one_letter_code
_entity_poly.pdbx_strand_id
1 'polypeptide(L)'
;MTTVPLEESGLPATALDMHRAIGATIAALQALDLNSQRFEACTDPELRRVLAHAGDTSRKEAAMLLEWMRRRDARLDTAMKEALFKAGPIVAQYHYDEKIL
;
A
#
# COMPACT_ATOMS: atom_id res chain seq x y z
N MET A 1 14.42 -3.02 8.24
CA MET A 1 13.35 -2.71 7.28
C MET A 1 13.81 -1.51 6.48
N THR A 2 14.21 -1.73 5.24
CA THR A 2 14.93 -0.74 4.43
C THR A 2 13.95 0.31 3.92
N THR A 3 14.09 1.55 4.41
CA THR A 3 13.41 2.72 3.86
C THR A 3 13.96 2.99 2.46
N VAL A 4 13.08 3.28 1.50
CA VAL A 4 13.51 3.75 0.16
C VAL A 4 14.31 5.05 0.37
N PRO A 5 15.58 5.13 -0.03
CA PRO A 5 16.36 6.35 0.15
C PRO A 5 15.83 7.48 -0.74
N LEU A 6 16.01 8.72 -0.29
CA LEU A 6 15.82 9.88 -1.16
C LEU A 6 16.95 9.91 -2.19
N GLU A 7 16.60 10.00 -3.47
CA GLU A 7 17.56 10.10 -4.57
C GLU A 7 18.01 11.56 -4.79
N GLU A 8 17.14 12.53 -4.53
CA GLU A 8 17.39 13.95 -4.72
C GLU A 8 17.40 14.72 -3.39
N SER A 9 18.13 15.84 -3.38
CA SER A 9 18.22 16.76 -2.25
C SER A 9 17.57 18.10 -2.57
N GLY A 10 17.27 18.91 -1.54
CA GLY A 10 16.67 20.24 -1.73
C GLY A 10 15.18 20.23 -2.11
N LEU A 11 14.50 19.11 -1.91
CA LEU A 11 13.08 18.96 -2.23
C LEU A 11 12.19 19.83 -1.31
N PRO A 12 11.05 20.33 -1.81
CA PRO A 12 10.10 21.06 -1.00
C PRO A 12 9.47 20.15 0.07
N ALA A 13 9.03 20.74 1.18
CA ALA A 13 8.47 20.01 2.31
C ALA A 13 7.30 19.07 1.92
N THR A 14 6.46 19.50 0.97
CA THR A 14 5.34 18.70 0.45
C THR A 14 5.80 17.42 -0.25
N ALA A 15 6.89 17.48 -1.02
CA ALA A 15 7.47 16.31 -1.67
C ALA A 15 8.10 15.36 -0.64
N LEU A 16 8.78 15.91 0.37
CA LEU A 16 9.35 15.13 1.47
C LEU A 16 8.27 14.42 2.30
N ASP A 17 7.14 15.07 2.57
CA ASP A 17 6.02 14.45 3.27
C ASP A 17 5.34 13.36 2.43
N MET A 18 5.20 13.56 1.13
CA MET A 18 4.72 12.52 0.23
C MET A 18 5.67 11.30 0.23
N HIS A 19 6.98 11.53 0.16
CA HIS A 19 7.97 10.45 0.26
C HIS A 19 7.84 9.66 1.58
N ARG A 20 7.65 10.35 2.72
CA ARG A 20 7.41 9.71 4.02
C ARG A 20 6.15 8.86 3.99
N ALA A 21 5.05 9.36 3.43
CA ALA A 21 3.79 8.63 3.34
C ALA A 21 3.92 7.39 2.43
N ILE A 22 4.62 7.50 1.30
CA ILE A 22 4.91 6.38 0.40
C ILE A 22 5.77 5.33 1.13
N GLY A 23 6.85 5.75 1.77
CA GLY A 23 7.73 4.86 2.54
C GLY A 23 6.99 4.12 3.66
N ALA A 24 6.13 4.83 4.40
CA ALA A 24 5.29 4.23 5.43
C ALA A 24 4.26 3.25 4.83
N THR A 25 3.70 3.55 3.66
CA THR A 25 2.75 2.65 2.98
C THR A 25 3.43 1.37 2.52
N ILE A 26 4.61 1.48 1.91
CA ILE A 26 5.45 0.32 1.54
C ILE A 26 5.74 -0.53 2.78
N ALA A 27 6.08 0.11 3.89
CA ALA A 27 6.37 -0.59 5.13
C ALA A 27 5.14 -1.36 5.66
N ALA A 28 3.98 -0.72 5.71
CA ALA A 28 2.74 -1.38 6.12
C ALA A 28 2.40 -2.59 5.22
N LEU A 29 2.59 -2.47 3.90
CA LEU A 29 2.36 -3.57 2.97
C LEU A 29 3.36 -4.72 3.13
N GLN A 30 4.64 -4.43 3.39
CA GLN A 30 5.64 -5.45 3.71
C GLN A 30 5.32 -6.18 5.02
N ALA A 31 4.90 -5.44 6.06
CA ALA A 31 4.48 -6.02 7.32
C ALA A 31 3.25 -6.93 7.15
N LEU A 32 2.27 -6.49 6.34
CA LEU A 32 1.10 -7.27 5.99
C LEU A 32 1.48 -8.60 5.33
N ASP A 33 2.35 -8.58 4.32
CA ASP A 33 2.81 -9.79 3.63
C ASP A 33 3.53 -10.75 4.59
N LEU A 34 4.54 -10.25 5.32
CA LEU A 34 5.30 -11.06 6.26
C LEU A 34 4.43 -11.65 7.38
N ASN A 35 3.49 -10.88 7.92
CA ASN A 35 2.57 -11.38 8.95
C ASN A 35 1.62 -12.43 8.39
N SER A 36 1.18 -12.30 7.13
CA SER A 36 0.35 -13.30 6.46
C SER A 36 1.12 -14.61 6.26
N GLN A 37 2.36 -14.55 5.78
CA GLN A 37 3.23 -15.72 5.64
C GLN A 37 3.47 -16.41 6.99
N ARG A 38 3.81 -15.63 8.02
CA ARG A 38 4.01 -16.14 9.38
C ARG A 38 2.74 -16.76 9.95
N PHE A 39 1.58 -16.14 9.72
CA PHE A 39 0.30 -16.66 10.18
C PHE A 39 0.01 -18.05 9.58
N GLU A 40 0.22 -18.23 8.27
CA GLU A 40 0.00 -19.51 7.60
C GLU A 40 0.98 -20.60 8.07
N ALA A 41 2.24 -20.23 8.33
CA ALA A 41 3.25 -21.18 8.82
C ALA A 41 3.21 -21.43 10.35
N CYS A 42 2.41 -20.66 11.11
CA CYS A 42 2.43 -20.71 12.57
C CYS A 42 1.68 -21.93 13.13
N THR A 43 2.37 -22.74 13.92
CA THR A 43 1.81 -23.93 14.57
C THR A 43 1.26 -23.67 15.98
N ASP A 44 1.62 -22.54 16.60
CA ASP A 44 1.14 -22.16 17.93
C ASP A 44 -0.18 -21.35 17.83
N PRO A 45 -1.29 -21.81 18.46
CA PRO A 45 -2.59 -21.15 18.32
C PRO A 45 -2.65 -19.73 18.92
N GLU A 46 -1.88 -19.46 19.97
CA GLU A 46 -1.88 -18.14 20.62
C GLU A 46 -1.09 -17.14 19.78
N LEU A 47 0.11 -17.50 19.36
CA LEU A 47 0.93 -16.67 18.46
C LEU A 47 0.20 -16.40 17.15
N ARG A 48 -0.51 -17.39 16.60
CA ARG A 48 -1.30 -17.21 15.38
C ARG A 48 -2.36 -16.12 15.52
N ARG A 49 -2.99 -15.96 16.69
CA ARG A 49 -3.94 -14.85 16.93
C ARG A 49 -3.24 -13.49 16.98
N VAL A 50 -2.06 -13.42 17.60
CA VAL A 50 -1.25 -12.19 17.63
C VAL A 50 -0.84 -11.77 16.22
N LEU A 51 -0.40 -12.72 15.39
CA LEU A 51 0.00 -12.47 13.99
C LEU A 51 -1.19 -12.02 13.13
N ALA A 52 -2.37 -12.60 13.32
CA ALA A 52 -3.59 -12.15 12.65
C ALA A 52 -3.92 -10.69 12.99
N HIS A 53 -3.88 -10.33 14.27
CA HIS A 53 -4.11 -8.97 14.73
C HIS A 53 -3.08 -7.97 14.18
N ALA A 54 -1.80 -8.36 14.14
CA ALA A 54 -0.74 -7.55 13.56
C ALA A 54 -0.97 -7.32 12.05
N GLY A 55 -1.37 -8.36 11.31
CA GLY A 55 -1.72 -8.26 9.89
C GLY A 55 -2.91 -7.30 9.65
N ASP A 56 -3.97 -7.39 10.46
CA ASP A 56 -5.13 -6.50 10.36
C ASP A 56 -4.79 -5.04 10.68
N THR A 57 -3.88 -4.81 11.63
CA THR A 57 -3.36 -3.47 11.92
C THR A 57 -2.63 -2.91 10.71
N SER A 58 -1.73 -3.68 10.08
CA SER A 58 -1.02 -3.25 8.88
C SER A 58 -1.95 -2.95 7.69
N ARG A 59 -3.05 -3.70 7.52
CA ARG A 59 -4.08 -3.39 6.51
C ARG A 59 -4.71 -2.01 6.73
N LYS A 60 -5.04 -1.70 8.00
CA LYS A 60 -5.63 -0.40 8.36
C LYS A 60 -4.65 0.74 8.16
N GLU A 61 -3.40 0.57 8.58
CA GLU A 61 -2.34 1.56 8.38
C GLU A 61 -2.11 1.87 6.89
N ALA A 62 -2.02 0.83 6.04
CA ALA A 62 -1.89 1.01 4.60
C ALA A 62 -3.06 1.80 4.02
N ALA A 63 -4.31 1.48 4.41
CA ALA A 63 -5.49 2.20 3.95
C ALA A 63 -5.51 3.68 4.42
N MET A 64 -5.12 3.94 5.66
CA MET A 64 -5.05 5.30 6.22
C MET A 64 -4.01 6.17 5.50
N LEU A 65 -2.84 5.59 5.20
CA LEU A 65 -1.77 6.29 4.49
C LEU A 65 -2.14 6.54 3.02
N LEU A 66 -2.75 5.55 2.35
CA LEU A 66 -3.30 5.72 0.99
C LEU A 66 -4.32 6.86 0.94
N GLU A 67 -5.24 6.94 1.91
CA GLU A 67 -6.22 8.03 1.97
C GLU A 67 -5.55 9.40 2.21
N TRP A 68 -4.51 9.47 3.06
CA TRP A 68 -3.76 10.71 3.26
C TRP A 68 -3.11 11.21 1.96
N MET A 69 -2.54 10.29 1.17
CA MET A 69 -1.93 10.58 -0.14
C MET A 69 -3.00 10.99 -1.16
N ARG A 70 -4.13 10.27 -1.24
CA ARG A 70 -5.25 10.58 -2.14
C ARG A 70 -5.75 12.02 -1.97
N ARG A 71 -5.85 12.51 -0.74
CA ARG A 71 -6.29 13.89 -0.46
C ARG A 71 -5.32 14.98 -0.94
N ARG A 72 -4.09 14.62 -1.32
CA ARG A 72 -3.00 15.55 -1.67
C ARG A 72 -2.50 15.40 -3.09
N ASP A 73 -2.92 14.36 -3.80
CA ASP A 73 -2.58 14.12 -5.20
C ASP A 73 -3.87 13.89 -6.00
N ALA A 74 -4.27 14.89 -6.78
CA ALA A 74 -5.47 14.84 -7.61
C ALA A 74 -5.40 13.78 -8.73
N ARG A 75 -4.20 13.44 -9.20
CA ARG A 75 -4.02 12.39 -10.21
C ARG A 75 -4.19 11.01 -9.56
N LEU A 76 -3.62 10.82 -8.38
CA LEU A 76 -3.84 9.61 -7.58
C LEU A 76 -5.31 9.44 -7.22
N ASP A 77 -6.00 10.51 -6.81
CA ASP A 77 -7.44 10.48 -6.54
C ASP A 77 -8.27 10.02 -7.75
N THR A 78 -7.96 10.54 -8.94
CA THR A 78 -8.62 10.15 -10.19
C THR A 78 -8.39 8.65 -10.46
N ALA A 79 -7.14 8.20 -10.43
CA ALA A 79 -6.79 6.80 -10.66
C ALA A 79 -7.45 5.85 -9.65
N MET A 80 -7.50 6.23 -8.37
CA MET A 80 -8.14 5.43 -7.33
C MET A 80 -9.66 5.31 -7.51
N LYS A 81 -10.34 6.37 -7.98
CA LYS A 81 -11.79 6.35 -8.26
C LYS A 81 -12.15 5.51 -9.47
N GLU A 82 -11.25 5.44 -10.44
CA GLU A 82 -11.36 4.55 -11.60
C GLU A 82 -11.18 3.09 -11.16
N ALA A 83 -10.14 2.80 -10.38
CA ALA A 83 -9.75 1.43 -10.03
C ALA A 83 -10.60 0.78 -8.92
N LEU A 84 -10.93 1.51 -7.86
CA LEU A 84 -11.41 0.92 -6.61
C LEU A 84 -12.94 0.77 -6.57
N PHE A 85 -13.39 -0.27 -5.86
CA PHE A 85 -14.80 -0.56 -5.58
C PHE A 85 -15.67 -0.76 -6.85
N LYS A 86 -15.08 -1.31 -7.91
CA LYS A 86 -15.78 -1.68 -9.14
C LYS A 86 -15.98 -3.19 -9.22
N ALA A 87 -17.01 -3.60 -9.94
CA ALA A 87 -17.25 -5.01 -10.28
C ALA A 87 -16.61 -5.36 -11.63
N GLY A 88 -16.39 -6.65 -11.87
CA GLY A 88 -15.82 -7.17 -13.11
C GLY A 88 -14.28 -7.18 -13.13
N PRO A 89 -13.67 -7.60 -14.24
CA PRO A 89 -12.21 -7.64 -14.38
C PRO A 89 -11.61 -6.24 -14.24
N ILE A 90 -10.55 -6.09 -13.44
CA ILE A 90 -9.86 -4.81 -13.22
C ILE A 90 -9.39 -4.22 -14.55
N VAL A 91 -8.78 -5.06 -15.39
CA VAL A 91 -8.22 -4.65 -16.69
C VAL A 91 -9.27 -4.24 -17.71
N ALA A 92 -10.53 -4.67 -17.56
CA ALA A 92 -11.58 -4.35 -18.53
C ALA A 92 -11.95 -2.86 -18.55
N GLN A 93 -11.56 -2.12 -17.51
CA GLN A 93 -11.80 -0.68 -17.38
C GLN A 93 -10.67 0.16 -17.99
N TYR A 94 -9.58 -0.48 -18.43
CA TYR A 94 -8.42 0.18 -19.00
C TYR A 94 -8.23 -0.25 -20.46
N HIS A 95 -8.07 0.71 -21.35
CA HIS A 95 -7.64 0.44 -22.72
C HIS A 95 -6.13 0.19 -22.71
N TYR A 96 -5.72 -1.07 -22.63
CA TYR A 96 -4.33 -1.45 -22.86
C TYR A 96 -4.09 -1.48 -24.36
N ASP A 97 -3.02 -0.81 -24.81
CA ASP A 97 -2.53 -0.95 -26.17
C ASP A 97 -2.21 -2.44 -26.40
N GLU A 98 -2.77 -3.04 -27.45
CA GLU A 98 -2.62 -4.49 -27.78
C GLU A 98 -1.15 -4.92 -27.98
N LYS A 99 -0.21 -3.97 -28.03
CA LYS A 99 1.23 -4.24 -28.13
C LYS A 99 1.90 -4.67 -26.82
N ILE A 100 1.16 -4.69 -25.71
CA ILE A 100 1.67 -5.07 -24.37
C ILE A 100 1.13 -6.44 -23.92
N LEU A 101 0.37 -7.14 -24.76
CA LEU A 101 -0.07 -8.53 -24.54
C LEU A 101 0.65 -9.50 -25.48
#